data_AF-A0A7J3JPF1-F1
#
_entry.id   AF-A0A7J3JPF1-F1
#
_cell.length_a   1.000
_cell.length_b   1.000
_cell.length_c   1.000
_cell.angle_alpha   90.00
_cell.angle_beta   90.00
_cell.angle_gamma   90.00
#
_symmetry.space_group_name_H-M   'P 1'
#
loop_
_entity.id
_entity.type
_entity.pdbx_description
1 polymer ?
#
loop_
_entity_poly.entity_id
_entity_poly.type
_entity_poly.pdbx_seq_one_letter_code
_entity_poly.pdbx_strand_id
1 'polypeptide(L)'
;MVTVSPDLIYKHSNTFPIIKKVHQILEDDSEIIELLRMSNIMAVSRLKYNDHGIIHARIVAGTSLELIDILYGIGIEMTYIRDGTAKNIDEVKIIVLISSYLHDIGNAIHRVNHELLGVVIAKDIIDRVLSRLGFDG
;
A
#
# COMPACT_ATOMS: atom_id res chain seq x y z
N MET A 1 9.60 -13.85 16.23
CA MET A 1 10.16 -12.85 15.29
C MET A 1 9.47 -13.09 13.96
N VAL A 2 8.84 -12.07 13.36
CA VAL A 2 8.21 -12.22 12.04
C VAL A 2 9.29 -12.16 10.96
N THR A 3 9.12 -12.91 9.88
CA THR A 3 10.00 -12.82 8.71
C THR A 3 9.46 -11.73 7.79
N VAL A 4 10.30 -10.75 7.43
CA VAL A 4 9.98 -9.73 6.43
C VAL A 4 10.17 -10.35 5.04
N SER A 5 9.09 -10.54 4.30
CA SER A 5 9.09 -11.07 2.94
C SER A 5 7.88 -10.58 2.14
N PRO A 6 7.85 -10.77 0.82
CA PRO A 6 6.67 -10.46 0.00
C PRO A 6 5.43 -11.24 0.44
N ASP A 7 5.60 -12.35 1.14
CA ASP A 7 4.50 -13.20 1.60
C ASP A 7 3.82 -12.67 2.86
N LEU A 8 4.44 -11.71 3.55
CA LEU A 8 3.90 -11.14 4.78
C LEU A 8 2.52 -10.49 4.54
N ILE A 9 2.30 -9.89 3.36
CA ILE A 9 0.98 -9.36 3.01
C ILE A 9 -0.10 -10.46 3.00
N TYR A 10 0.21 -11.68 2.56
CA TYR A 10 -0.73 -12.79 2.54
C TYR A 10 -1.10 -13.27 3.95
N LYS A 11 -0.19 -13.16 4.94
CA LYS A 11 -0.54 -13.41 6.35
C LYS A 11 -1.70 -12.51 6.77
N HIS A 12 -1.61 -11.21 6.50
CA HIS A 12 -2.68 -10.26 6.86
C HIS A 12 -3.94 -10.45 6.00
N SER A 13 -3.79 -10.62 4.68
CA SER A 13 -4.92 -10.88 3.77
C SER A 13 -5.68 -12.16 4.12
N ASN A 14 -5.01 -13.20 4.61
CA ASN A 14 -5.69 -14.43 5.05
C ASN A 14 -6.37 -14.30 6.42
N THR A 15 -5.94 -13.32 7.23
CA THR A 15 -6.48 -13.10 8.57
C THR A 15 -7.68 -12.15 8.57
N PHE A 16 -7.63 -11.09 7.76
CA PHE A 16 -8.64 -10.03 7.75
C PHE A 16 -9.36 -9.96 6.38
N PRO A 17 -10.65 -10.31 6.30
CA PRO A 17 -11.39 -10.36 5.03
C PRO A 17 -11.39 -9.04 4.24
N ILE A 18 -11.47 -7.91 4.93
CA ILE A 18 -11.43 -6.59 4.29
C ILE A 18 -10.05 -6.31 3.66
N ILE A 19 -8.97 -6.69 4.34
CA ILE A 19 -7.59 -6.56 3.83
C ILE A 19 -7.39 -7.46 2.62
N LYS A 20 -7.95 -8.68 2.64
CA LYS A 20 -7.98 -9.54 1.46
C LYS A 20 -8.61 -8.86 0.25
N LYS A 21 -9.78 -8.25 0.46
CA LYS A 21 -10.53 -7.56 -0.60
C LYS A 21 -9.74 -6.39 -1.15
N VAL A 22 -9.15 -5.54 -0.30
CA VAL A 22 -8.30 -4.43 -0.74
C VAL A 22 -7.10 -4.95 -1.53
N HIS A 23 -6.39 -5.94 -1.00
CA HIS A 23 -5.21 -6.51 -1.64
C HIS A 23 -5.54 -7.09 -3.02
N GLN A 24 -6.65 -7.83 -3.15
CA GLN A 24 -7.11 -8.34 -4.45
C GLN A 24 -7.44 -7.21 -5.42
N ILE A 25 -8.17 -6.16 -4.98
CA ILE A 25 -8.45 -5.00 -5.84
C ILE A 25 -7.17 -4.36 -6.36
N LEU A 26 -6.13 -4.24 -5.52
CA LEU A 26 -4.85 -3.66 -5.92
C LEU A 26 -4.07 -4.54 -6.91
N GLU A 27 -4.05 -5.87 -6.70
CA GLU A 27 -3.32 -6.79 -7.58
C GLU A 27 -4.02 -7.07 -8.91
N ASP A 28 -5.34 -6.96 -8.95
CA ASP A 28 -6.14 -7.18 -10.16
C ASP A 28 -6.30 -5.90 -11.02
N ASP A 29 -5.85 -4.73 -10.53
CA ASP A 29 -5.94 -3.47 -11.27
C ASP A 29 -4.75 -3.30 -12.22
N SER A 30 -5.01 -3.37 -13.52
CA SER A 30 -3.98 -3.31 -14.56
C SER A 30 -3.18 -2.00 -14.55
N GLU A 31 -3.78 -0.87 -14.17
CA GLU A 31 -3.07 0.41 -14.11
C GLU A 31 -2.02 0.39 -12.99
N ILE A 32 -2.39 -0.13 -11.82
CA ILE A 32 -1.47 -0.26 -10.68
C ILE A 32 -0.31 -1.20 -11.04
N ILE A 33 -0.59 -2.35 -11.65
CA ILE A 33 0.44 -3.31 -12.04
C ILE A 33 1.42 -2.71 -13.06
N GLU A 34 0.94 -1.98 -14.05
CA GLU A 34 1.79 -1.32 -15.04
C GLU A 34 2.62 -0.18 -14.45
N LEU A 35 2.05 0.59 -13.52
CA LEU A 35 2.80 1.63 -12.79
C LEU A 35 3.94 1.03 -11.98
N LEU A 36 3.71 -0.05 -11.22
CA LEU A 36 4.76 -0.75 -10.47
C LEU A 36 5.83 -1.35 -11.40
N ARG A 37 5.42 -1.91 -12.55
CA ARG A 37 6.37 -2.40 -13.57
C ARG A 37 7.24 -1.26 -14.09
N MET A 38 6.65 -0.10 -14.38
CA MET A 38 7.36 1.07 -14.88
C MET A 38 8.27 1.71 -13.83
N SER A 39 7.84 1.78 -12.56
CA SER A 39 8.68 2.16 -11.43
C SER A 39 9.92 1.28 -11.35
N ASN A 40 9.77 -0.04 -11.50
CA ASN A 40 10.90 -0.96 -11.47
C ASN A 40 11.84 -0.78 -12.67
N ILE A 41 11.31 -0.56 -13.88
CA ILE A 41 12.14 -0.26 -15.07
C ILE A 41 12.95 1.03 -14.84
N MET A 42 12.32 2.06 -14.29
CA MET A 42 13.02 3.32 -13.99
C MET A 42 14.13 3.12 -12.96
N ALA A 43 13.82 2.55 -11.80
CA ALA A 43 14.79 2.39 -10.72
C ALA A 43 15.88 1.35 -11.06
N VAL A 44 15.50 0.15 -11.48
CA VAL A 44 16.44 -0.96 -11.68
C VAL A 44 17.13 -0.88 -13.03
N SER A 45 16.36 -0.83 -14.12
CA SER A 45 16.95 -0.95 -15.45
C SER A 45 17.75 0.29 -15.85
N ARG A 46 17.22 1.49 -15.54
CA ARG A 46 17.84 2.76 -15.92
C ARG A 46 18.84 3.27 -14.89
N LEU A 47 18.50 3.25 -13.60
CA LEU A 47 19.33 3.83 -12.53
C LEU A 47 20.20 2.83 -11.76
N LYS A 48 20.02 1.52 -12.00
CA LYS A 48 20.76 0.43 -11.33
C LYS A 48 20.53 0.39 -9.82
N TYR A 49 19.35 0.81 -9.36
CA TYR A 49 18.91 0.66 -7.97
C TYR A 49 18.30 -0.72 -7.70
N ASN A 50 17.97 -1.00 -6.45
CA ASN A 50 17.27 -2.21 -6.02
C ASN A 50 15.78 -2.18 -6.46
N ASP A 51 15.04 -3.25 -6.15
CA ASP A 51 13.64 -3.42 -6.58
C ASP A 51 12.73 -2.29 -6.07
N HIS A 52 11.92 -1.78 -6.98
CA HIS A 52 10.86 -0.79 -6.78
C HIS A 52 9.59 -1.24 -7.53
N GLY A 53 9.38 -2.55 -7.65
CA GLY A 53 8.26 -3.17 -8.35
C GLY A 53 7.24 -3.77 -7.39
N ILE A 54 6.46 -4.73 -7.90
CA ILE A 54 5.41 -5.41 -7.12
C ILE A 54 5.95 -6.15 -5.88
N ILE A 55 7.17 -6.68 -5.97
CA ILE A 55 7.80 -7.40 -4.85
C ILE A 55 8.09 -6.41 -3.72
N HIS A 56 8.70 -5.27 -4.03
CA HIS A 56 8.89 -4.17 -3.10
C HIS A 56 7.56 -3.70 -2.48
N ALA A 57 6.55 -3.42 -3.30
CA ALA A 57 5.23 -2.97 -2.82
C ALA A 57 4.61 -3.95 -1.82
N ARG A 58 4.67 -5.27 -2.10
CA ARG A 58 4.19 -6.32 -1.18
C ARG A 58 4.95 -6.34 0.14
N ILE A 59 6.28 -6.24 0.11
CA ILE A 59 7.11 -6.22 1.31
C ILE A 59 6.75 -5.01 2.18
N VAL A 60 6.70 -3.82 1.59
CA VAL A 60 6.42 -2.57 2.33
C VAL A 60 5.01 -2.60 2.90
N ALA A 61 4.01 -2.99 2.11
CA ALA A 61 2.63 -3.09 2.58
C ALA A 61 2.45 -4.14 3.70
N GLY A 62 2.99 -5.35 3.54
CA GLY A 62 2.94 -6.39 4.57
C GLY A 62 3.64 -5.98 5.86
N THR A 63 4.82 -5.36 5.75
CA THR A 63 5.57 -4.86 6.92
C THR A 63 4.80 -3.74 7.62
N SER A 64 4.16 -2.85 6.86
CA SER A 64 3.38 -1.75 7.41
C SER A 64 2.18 -2.26 8.21
N LEU A 65 1.49 -3.29 7.72
CA LEU A 65 0.38 -3.93 8.45
C LEU A 65 0.86 -4.62 9.73
N GLU A 66 2.01 -5.29 9.70
CA GLU A 66 2.59 -5.90 10.91
C GLU A 66 2.94 -4.84 11.95
N LEU A 67 3.51 -3.71 11.54
CA LEU A 67 3.79 -2.60 12.45
C LEU A 67 2.51 -2.07 13.10
N ILE A 68 1.43 -1.90 12.33
CA ILE A 68 0.12 -1.52 12.88
C ILE A 68 -0.36 -2.54 13.91
N ASP A 69 -0.27 -3.84 13.62
CA ASP A 69 -0.66 -4.90 14.56
C ASP A 69 0.17 -4.87 15.85
N ILE A 70 1.48 -4.65 15.77
CA ILE A 70 2.36 -4.55 16.94
C ILE A 70 2.01 -3.32 17.77
N LEU A 71 1.93 -2.14 17.15
CA LEU A 71 1.68 -0.88 17.85
C LEU A 71 0.30 -0.88 18.52
N TYR A 72 -0.72 -1.32 17.78
CA TYR A 72 -2.08 -1.43 18.31
C TYR A 72 -2.16 -2.49 19.43
N GLY A 73 -1.47 -3.63 19.27
CA GLY A 73 -1.44 -4.72 20.25
C GLY A 73 -0.81 -4.35 21.60
N ILE A 74 0.11 -3.38 21.63
CA ILE A 74 0.69 -2.84 22.88
C ILE A 74 -0.06 -1.62 23.43
N GLY A 75 -1.22 -1.29 22.86
CA GLY A 75 -2.08 -0.21 23.35
C GLY A 75 -1.69 1.19 22.88
N ILE A 76 -0.88 1.33 21.83
CA ILE A 76 -0.65 2.64 21.21
C ILE A 76 -1.94 3.06 20.50
N GLU A 77 -2.45 4.22 20.90
CA GLU A 77 -3.61 4.83 20.26
C GLU A 77 -3.26 5.29 18.84
N MET A 78 -3.97 4.76 17.84
CA MET A 78 -3.79 5.18 16.46
C MET A 78 -4.34 6.60 16.27
N THR A 79 -3.50 7.53 15.82
CA THR A 79 -3.89 8.93 15.59
C THR A 79 -5.07 9.06 14.64
N TYR A 80 -5.17 8.16 13.66
CA TYR A 80 -6.31 8.10 12.75
C TYR A 80 -7.66 7.97 13.48
N ILE A 81 -7.70 7.13 14.52
CA ILE A 81 -8.90 6.89 15.34
C ILE A 81 -9.12 8.05 16.31
N ARG A 82 -8.06 8.46 17.02
CA ARG A 82 -8.11 9.57 17.98
C ARG A 82 -8.62 10.86 17.34
N ASP A 83 -8.15 11.18 16.15
CA ASP A 83 -8.46 12.42 15.42
C ASP A 83 -9.72 12.28 14.55
N GLY A 84 -10.40 11.12 14.59
CA GLY A 84 -11.68 10.90 13.91
C GLY A 84 -11.60 10.73 12.39
N THR A 85 -10.41 10.51 11.84
CA THR A 85 -10.18 10.28 10.40
C THR A 85 -10.38 8.81 9.97
N ALA A 86 -10.44 7.90 10.94
CA ALA A 86 -10.84 6.50 10.76
C ALA A 86 -11.75 6.08 11.93
N LYS A 87 -12.77 5.26 11.66
CA LYS A 87 -13.75 4.82 12.65
C LYS A 87 -13.25 3.68 13.53
N ASN A 88 -12.35 2.85 13.00
CA ASN A 88 -11.86 1.64 13.67
C ASN A 88 -10.51 1.20 13.09
N ILE A 89 -9.91 0.17 13.69
CA ILE A 89 -8.61 -0.37 13.27
C ILE A 89 -8.61 -0.95 11.85
N ASP A 90 -9.75 -1.45 11.36
CA ASP A 90 -9.83 -1.97 9.98
C ASP A 90 -9.66 -0.83 8.97
N GLU A 91 -10.32 0.31 9.17
CA GLU A 91 -10.13 1.50 8.32
C GLU A 91 -8.68 2.00 8.36
N VAL A 92 -8.03 1.99 9.54
CA VAL A 92 -6.59 2.33 9.65
C VAL A 92 -5.73 1.39 8.79
N LYS A 93 -5.99 0.08 8.86
CA LYS A 93 -5.26 -0.90 8.06
C LYS A 93 -5.52 -0.75 6.56
N ILE A 94 -6.73 -0.37 6.14
CA ILE A 94 -7.04 -0.06 4.73
C ILE A 94 -6.19 1.13 4.26
N ILE A 95 -6.19 2.23 5.02
CA ILE A 95 -5.40 3.43 4.71
C ILE A 95 -3.92 3.07 4.57
N VAL A 96 -3.37 2.34 5.54
CA VAL A 96 -1.96 1.94 5.55
C VAL A 96 -1.62 1.00 4.41
N LEU A 97 -2.46 0.00 4.13
CA LEU A 97 -2.25 -0.92 3.01
C LEU A 97 -2.20 -0.17 1.68
N ILE A 98 -3.20 0.66 1.37
CA ILE A 98 -3.27 1.39 0.10
C ILE A 98 -2.08 2.35 -0.02
N SER A 99 -1.79 3.12 1.03
CA SER A 99 -0.68 4.08 1.05
C SER A 99 0.66 3.40 0.81
N SER A 100 0.95 2.32 1.54
CA SER A 100 2.21 1.59 1.43
C SER A 100 2.36 0.87 0.09
N TYR A 101 1.27 0.33 -0.47
CA TYR A 101 1.32 -0.38 -1.75
C TYR A 101 1.56 0.58 -2.93
N LEU A 102 1.02 1.81 -2.86
CA LEU A 102 1.11 2.81 -3.92
C LEU A 102 2.25 3.83 -3.73
N HIS A 103 2.98 3.79 -2.62
CA HIS A 103 3.90 4.88 -2.23
C HIS A 103 4.96 5.23 -3.28
N ASP A 104 5.32 4.27 -4.13
CA ASP A 104 6.45 4.37 -5.05
C ASP A 104 6.07 4.47 -6.54
N ILE A 105 4.77 4.56 -6.86
CA ILE A 105 4.29 4.56 -8.26
C ILE A 105 4.75 5.79 -9.05
N GLY A 106 5.17 6.87 -8.39
CA GLY A 106 5.71 8.05 -9.08
C GLY A 106 7.03 7.78 -9.80
N ASN A 107 7.77 6.73 -9.42
CA ASN A 107 8.97 6.29 -10.16
C ASN A 107 8.63 5.88 -11.60
N ALA A 108 7.37 5.56 -11.92
CA ALA A 108 6.93 5.30 -13.29
C ALA A 108 7.14 6.53 -14.22
N ILE A 109 7.12 7.74 -13.66
CA ILE A 109 7.40 8.99 -14.38
C ILE A 109 8.88 9.35 -14.23
N HIS A 110 9.33 9.60 -13.00
CA HIS A 110 10.70 10.05 -12.72
C HIS A 110 11.11 9.80 -11.27
N ARG A 111 12.41 9.64 -11.01
CA ARG A 111 12.94 9.41 -9.66
C ARG A 111 12.90 10.65 -8.77
N VAL A 112 13.27 11.80 -9.34
CA VAL A 112 13.19 13.09 -8.64
C VAL A 112 11.72 13.43 -8.41
N ASN A 113 11.37 13.71 -7.17
CA ASN A 113 10.02 14.02 -6.70
C ASN A 113 9.00 12.89 -6.96
N HIS A 114 9.43 11.63 -7.00
CA HIS A 114 8.54 10.48 -7.21
C HIS A 114 7.43 10.40 -6.16
N GLU A 115 7.68 10.84 -4.93
CA GLU A 115 6.69 10.92 -3.88
C GLU A 115 5.54 11.90 -4.22
N LEU A 116 5.88 13.09 -4.74
CA LEU A 116 4.88 14.09 -5.13
C LEU A 116 4.13 13.68 -6.41
N LEU A 117 4.86 13.13 -7.39
CA LEU A 117 4.27 12.58 -8.62
C LEU A 117 3.35 11.41 -8.29
N GLY A 118 3.74 10.58 -7.33
CA GLY A 118 2.94 9.46 -6.82
C GLY A 118 1.60 9.92 -6.28
N VAL A 119 1.55 11.00 -5.49
CA VAL A 119 0.29 11.59 -5.00
C VAL A 119 -0.64 11.99 -6.15
N VAL A 120 -0.11 12.62 -7.20
CA VAL A 120 -0.91 13.07 -8.36
C VAL A 120 -1.53 11.87 -9.09
N ILE A 121 -0.75 10.81 -9.33
CA ILE A 121 -1.21 9.59 -10.00
C ILE A 121 -2.19 8.81 -9.11
N ALA A 122 -1.88 8.70 -7.82
CA ALA A 122 -2.62 7.86 -6.89
C ALA A 122 -4.04 8.38 -6.62
N LYS A 123 -4.29 9.68 -6.77
CA LYS A 123 -5.59 10.30 -6.41
C LYS A 123 -6.78 9.55 -7.04
N ASP A 124 -6.81 9.41 -8.35
CA ASP A 124 -7.95 8.80 -9.06
C ASP A 124 -7.97 7.27 -8.91
N ILE A 125 -6.82 6.65 -8.66
CA ILE A 125 -6.71 5.24 -8.32
C ILE A 125 -7.35 4.98 -6.95
N ILE A 126 -7.02 5.80 -5.94
CA ILE A 126 -7.54 5.69 -4.59
C ILE A 126 -9.05 5.86 -4.59
N ASP A 127 -9.58 6.90 -5.26
CA ASP A 127 -11.03 7.11 -5.38
C ASP A 127 -11.72 5.86 -5.94
N ARG A 128 -11.17 5.28 -7.03
CA ARG A 128 -11.68 4.06 -7.65
C ARG A 128 -11.60 2.82 -6.73
N VAL A 129 -10.49 2.65 -6.03
CA VAL A 129 -10.29 1.52 -5.09
C VAL A 129 -11.28 1.60 -3.94
N LEU A 130 -11.45 2.79 -3.36
CA LEU A 130 -12.36 3.04 -2.24
C LEU A 130 -13.83 2.83 -2.64
N SER A 131 -14.25 3.28 -3.82
CA SER A 131 -15.62 3.01 -4.31
C SER A 131 -15.90 1.51 -4.45
N ARG A 132 -14.93 0.70 -4.90
CA ARG A 132 -15.08 -0.79 -4.97
C ARG A 132 -15.21 -1.45 -3.59
N LEU A 133 -14.77 -0.76 -2.54
CA LEU A 133 -14.93 -1.20 -1.15
C LEU A 133 -16.28 -0.78 -0.55
N GLY A 134 -17.03 0.09 -1.22
CA GLY A 134 -18.29 0.66 -0.72
C GLY A 134 -18.11 1.95 0.08
N PHE A 135 -16.95 2.61 -0.04
CA PHE A 135 -16.77 3.99 0.42
C PHE A 135 -17.18 4.91 -0.73
N ASP A 136 -18.39 5.43 -0.67
CA ASP A 136 -18.85 6.48 -1.57
C ASP A 136 -18.60 7.83 -0.86
N GLY A 137 -17.83 8.70 -1.52
CA GLY A 137 -17.52 10.06 -1.05
C GLY A 137 -18.68 11.04 -1.17
#